data_AF-A0A3P5YLQ8-F1
#
_entry.id   AF-A0A3P5YLQ8-F1
#
_cell.length_a   1.000
_cell.length_b   1.000
_cell.length_c   1.000
_cell.angle_alpha   90.00
_cell.angle_beta   90.00
_cell.angle_gamma   90.00
#
_symmetry.space_group_name_H-M   'P 1'
#
loop_
_entity.id
_entity.type
_entity.pdbx_description
1 polymer ?
#
loop_
_entity_poly.entity_id
_entity_poly.type
_entity_poly.pdbx_seq_one_letter_code
_entity_poly.pdbx_strand_id
1 'polypeptide(L)'
;MFFFALFDDVEAIHHRVGEDTSLCSVIENHLKPGPWIHKLKPFCDVDLVSLKLFIRQCPKGAKAPFKELDIKASLRQQLVKVAIVEYTVIHVYLPSQSFDFEVIRDFHHLYTTPDPNCIMATEIQKV
;
A
#
# COMPACT_ATOMS: atom_id res chain seq x y z
N MET A 1 13.78 3.94 1.74
CA MET A 1 12.38 4.41 1.79
C MET A 1 11.72 3.90 3.07
N PHE A 2 10.77 4.66 3.63
CA PHE A 2 10.03 4.29 4.85
C PHE A 2 8.56 4.02 4.51
N PHE A 3 8.03 2.91 5.04
CA PHE A 3 6.63 2.56 4.90
C PHE A 3 6.04 2.14 6.23
N PHE A 4 4.75 2.43 6.37
CA PHE A 4 3.92 2.00 7.47
C PHE A 4 2.91 0.99 6.93
N ALA A 5 2.84 -0.20 7.53
CA ALA A 5 1.76 -1.14 7.29
C ALA A 5 0.72 -0.98 8.40
N LEU A 6 -0.51 -0.68 8.03
CA LEU A 6 -1.63 -0.47 8.95
C LEU A 6 -2.58 -1.66 8.85
N PHE A 7 -2.62 -2.47 9.90
CA PHE A 7 -3.47 -3.66 10.04
C PHE A 7 -4.59 -3.34 11.04
N ASP A 8 -5.78 -2.96 10.56
CA ASP A 8 -6.93 -2.70 11.46
C ASP A 8 -6.58 -1.84 12.69
N ASP A 9 -6.09 -0.62 12.44
CA ASP A 9 -5.58 0.34 13.44
C ASP A 9 -4.29 -0.07 14.20
N VAL A 10 -3.64 -1.18 13.81
CA VAL A 10 -2.30 -1.52 14.28
C VAL A 10 -1.27 -1.02 13.28
N GLU A 11 -0.48 -0.02 13.67
CA GLU A 11 0.62 0.49 12.87
C GLU A 11 1.90 -0.33 13.10
N ALA A 12 2.42 -0.90 12.02
CA ALA A 12 3.72 -1.54 11.97
C ALA A 12 4.68 -0.70 11.11
N ILE A 13 5.75 -0.21 11.73
CA ILE A 13 6.73 0.66 11.09
C ILE A 13 7.88 -0.17 10.54
N HIS A 14 8.22 -0.01 9.25
CA HIS A 14 9.44 -0.59 8.71
C HIS A 14 10.44 0.47 8.27
N HIS A 15 11.61 0.43 8.91
CA HIS A 15 12.73 1.28 8.56
C HIS A 15 13.58 0.62 7.46
N ARG A 16 13.97 1.39 6.42
CA ARG A 16 14.88 0.95 5.34
C ARG A 16 14.43 -0.31 4.57
N VAL A 17 13.22 -0.28 4.03
CA VAL A 17 12.81 -1.30 3.05
C VAL A 17 13.51 -1.02 1.71
N GLY A 18 14.13 -2.04 1.13
CA GLY A 18 14.71 -1.97 -0.21
C GLY A 18 13.62 -2.01 -1.28
N GLU A 19 13.79 -1.27 -2.36
CA GLU A 19 12.77 -1.19 -3.44
C GLU A 19 12.58 -2.52 -4.18
N ASP A 20 13.62 -3.37 -4.20
CA ASP A 20 13.59 -4.70 -4.79
C ASP A 20 13.02 -5.77 -3.83
N THR A 21 12.73 -5.40 -2.58
CA THR A 21 12.10 -6.33 -1.63
C THR A 21 10.64 -6.58 -2.02
N SER A 22 10.23 -7.83 -1.92
CA SER A 22 8.83 -8.20 -2.15
C SER A 22 7.94 -7.68 -1.01
N LEU A 23 6.73 -7.23 -1.36
CA LEU A 23 5.75 -6.79 -0.38
C LEU A 23 5.41 -7.93 0.59
N CYS A 24 5.29 -9.17 0.07
CA CYS A 24 5.12 -10.40 0.86
C CYS A 24 6.11 -10.47 2.03
N SER A 25 7.41 -10.36 1.77
CA SER A 25 8.44 -10.51 2.80
C SER A 25 8.36 -9.44 3.88
N VAL A 26 7.95 -8.21 3.52
CA VAL A 26 7.77 -7.12 4.48
C VAL A 26 6.61 -7.42 5.42
N ILE A 27 5.45 -7.79 4.85
CA ILE A 27 4.24 -8.09 5.62
C ILE A 27 4.43 -9.34 6.48
N GLU A 28 5.03 -10.40 5.94
CA GLU A 28 5.34 -11.63 6.67
C GLU A 28 6.22 -11.34 7.89
N ASN A 29 7.21 -10.45 7.76
CA ASN A 29 8.05 -10.08 8.88
C ASN A 29 7.28 -9.35 9.99
N HIS A 30 6.20 -8.63 9.66
CA HIS A 30 5.31 -7.97 10.62
C HIS A 30 4.29 -8.91 11.26
N LEU A 31 3.88 -9.96 10.54
CA LEU A 31 2.97 -10.99 11.06
C LEU A 31 3.69 -12.06 11.90
N LYS A 32 5.03 -11.98 12.03
CA LYS A 32 5.78 -12.89 12.89
C LYS A 32 5.30 -12.80 14.34
N PRO A 33 5.18 -13.93 15.04
CA PRO A 33 4.69 -13.95 16.40
C PRO A 33 5.64 -13.18 17.34
N GLY A 34 5.16 -12.05 17.88
CA GLY A 34 5.81 -11.28 18.94
C GLY A 34 4.90 -11.07 20.17
N PRO A 35 5.24 -10.20 21.13
CA PRO A 35 4.41 -9.95 22.30
C PRO A 35 3.03 -9.32 22.00
N TRP A 36 2.78 -8.88 20.76
CA TRP A 36 1.69 -7.98 20.36
C TRP A 36 0.57 -8.66 19.52
N ILE A 37 0.51 -10.01 19.49
CA ILE A 37 -0.20 -10.78 18.43
C ILE A 37 -1.73 -10.77 18.51
N HIS A 38 -2.38 -10.38 19.61
CA HIS A 38 -3.83 -10.62 19.73
C HIS A 38 -4.68 -9.94 18.63
N LYS A 39 -4.29 -8.73 18.20
CA LYS A 39 -4.99 -8.01 17.11
C LYS A 39 -4.57 -8.43 15.71
N LEU A 40 -3.32 -8.86 15.55
CA LEU A 40 -2.79 -9.33 14.27
C LEU A 40 -3.11 -10.81 14.00
N LYS A 41 -3.57 -11.55 15.01
CA LYS A 41 -3.91 -12.97 14.91
C LYS A 41 -4.80 -13.31 13.71
N PRO A 42 -5.89 -12.56 13.41
CA PRO A 42 -6.71 -12.83 12.24
C PRO A 42 -5.94 -12.72 10.91
N PHE A 43 -4.91 -11.88 10.86
CA PHE A 43 -4.04 -11.71 9.69
C PHE A 43 -2.99 -12.82 9.57
N CYS A 44 -2.57 -13.41 10.70
CA CYS A 44 -1.70 -14.59 10.72
C CYS A 44 -2.46 -15.88 10.32
N ASP A 45 -3.76 -15.94 10.60
CA ASP A 45 -4.62 -17.11 10.35
C ASP A 45 -5.08 -17.22 8.87
N VAL A 46 -4.75 -16.22 8.03
CA VAL A 46 -5.08 -16.19 6.60
C VAL A 46 -3.83 -16.19 5.73
N ASP A 47 -3.95 -16.71 4.51
CA ASP A 47 -2.84 -16.66 3.55
C ASP A 47 -2.48 -15.21 3.21
N LEU A 48 -1.19 -14.87 3.27
CA LEU A 48 -0.65 -13.57 2.88
C LEU A 48 -1.15 -13.12 1.49
N VAL A 49 -1.26 -14.06 0.55
CA VAL A 49 -1.71 -13.80 -0.82
C VAL A 49 -3.19 -13.42 -0.91
N SER A 50 -3.98 -13.78 0.11
CA SER A 50 -5.40 -13.45 0.19
C SER A 50 -5.65 -12.06 0.79
N LEU A 51 -4.66 -11.50 1.48
CA LEU A 51 -4.76 -10.17 2.06
C LEU A 51 -4.92 -9.13 0.96
N LYS A 52 -5.74 -8.11 1.25
CA LYS A 52 -5.94 -6.98 0.36
C LYS A 52 -5.09 -5.83 0.86
N LEU A 53 -4.18 -5.36 0.02
CA LEU A 53 -3.25 -4.30 0.36
C LEU A 53 -3.57 -3.06 -0.47
N PHE A 54 -3.68 -1.91 0.17
CA PHE A 54 -4.04 -0.66 -0.49
C PHE A 54 -3.05 0.45 -0.16
N ILE A 55 -2.75 1.27 -1.16
CA ILE A 55 -1.88 2.44 -1.00
C ILE A 55 -2.57 3.66 -1.59
N ARG A 56 -2.39 4.83 -0.97
CA ARG A 56 -2.92 6.07 -1.55
C ARG A 56 -1.99 6.56 -2.66
N GLN A 57 -2.53 6.82 -3.84
CA GLN A 57 -1.72 7.28 -4.99
C GLN A 57 -1.19 8.71 -4.82
N CYS A 58 -1.98 9.59 -4.20
CA CYS A 58 -1.72 11.02 -4.12
C CYS A 58 -2.04 11.51 -2.68
N PRO A 59 -1.04 11.92 -1.86
CA PRO A 59 -1.29 12.29 -0.45
C PRO A 59 -2.06 13.62 -0.29
N LYS A 60 -2.00 14.51 -1.29
CA LYS A 60 -2.59 15.87 -1.25
C LYS A 60 -4.10 15.94 -1.55
N GLY A 61 -4.71 14.86 -2.02
CA GLY A 61 -6.14 14.84 -2.33
C GLY A 61 -6.92 14.04 -1.31
N ALA A 62 -7.73 14.67 -0.45
CA ALA A 62 -8.64 13.97 0.47
C ALA A 62 -9.51 12.91 -0.22
N LYS A 63 -9.77 13.08 -1.52
CA LYS A 63 -10.55 12.19 -2.39
C LYS A 63 -9.70 11.33 -3.34
N ALA A 64 -8.37 11.29 -3.16
CA ALA A 64 -7.52 10.50 -4.04
C ALA A 64 -7.83 9.00 -3.85
N PRO A 65 -8.08 8.26 -4.94
CA PRO A 65 -8.40 6.84 -4.86
C PRO A 65 -7.20 6.04 -4.34
N PHE A 66 -7.52 4.90 -3.74
CA PHE A 66 -6.53 3.92 -3.34
C PHE A 66 -6.18 3.02 -4.51
N LYS A 67 -4.95 2.56 -4.56
CA LYS A 67 -4.49 1.53 -5.48
C LYS A 67 -4.39 0.22 -4.71
N GLU A 68 -4.97 -0.84 -5.26
CA GLU A 68 -4.73 -2.19 -4.76
C GLU A 68 -3.34 -2.67 -5.19
N LEU A 69 -2.59 -3.22 -4.24
CA LEU A 69 -1.23 -3.69 -4.37
C LEU A 69 -1.21 -5.20 -4.65
N ASP A 70 -0.33 -5.62 -5.56
CA ASP A 70 -0.02 -7.03 -5.81
C ASP A 70 1.05 -7.50 -4.84
N ILE A 71 0.69 -8.29 -3.84
CA ILE A 71 1.67 -8.73 -2.83
C ILE A 71 2.86 -9.52 -3.45
N LYS A 72 2.68 -10.14 -4.62
CA LYS A 72 3.72 -10.91 -5.32
C LYS A 72 4.71 -10.05 -6.10
N ALA A 73 4.35 -8.81 -6.43
CA ALA A 73 5.20 -7.91 -7.18
C ALA A 73 6.20 -7.16 -6.27
N SER A 74 7.32 -6.73 -6.83
CA SER A 74 8.29 -5.90 -6.10
C SER A 74 7.70 -4.53 -5.75
N LEU A 75 8.16 -3.93 -4.65
CA LEU A 75 7.77 -2.57 -4.27
C LEU A 75 8.03 -1.58 -5.41
N ARG A 76 9.19 -1.69 -6.06
CA ARG A 76 9.57 -0.85 -7.21
C ARG A 76 8.49 -0.83 -8.28
N GLN A 77 7.99 -2.00 -8.71
CA GLN A 77 6.97 -2.11 -9.76
C GLN A 77 5.63 -1.48 -9.34
N GLN A 78 5.30 -1.60 -8.05
CA GLN A 78 4.02 -1.15 -7.55
C GLN A 78 3.96 0.36 -7.32
N LEU A 79 5.10 0.95 -6.98
CA LEU A 79 5.25 2.34 -6.59
C LEU A 79 5.58 3.28 -7.76
N VAL A 80 5.81 2.77 -8.98
CA VAL A 80 6.15 3.59 -10.17
C VAL A 80 5.16 4.75 -10.40
N LYS A 81 3.89 4.58 -10.02
CA LYS A 81 2.82 5.58 -10.21
C LYS A 81 2.32 6.18 -8.89
N VAL A 82 3.02 5.97 -7.77
CA VAL A 82 2.61 6.46 -6.45
C VAL A 82 3.47 7.68 -6.10
N ALA A 83 2.83 8.82 -5.84
CA ALA A 83 3.53 10.01 -5.39
C ALA A 83 3.91 9.84 -3.90
N ILE A 84 5.19 9.66 -3.64
CA ILE A 84 5.71 9.45 -2.29
C ILE A 84 6.11 10.79 -1.70
N VAL A 85 5.52 11.13 -0.56
CA VAL A 85 5.95 12.28 0.27
C VAL A 85 6.34 11.74 1.64
N GLU A 86 7.64 11.77 1.94
CA GLU A 86 8.27 11.35 3.21
C GLU A 86 8.12 9.86 3.59
N TYR A 87 6.88 9.37 3.72
CA TYR A 87 6.54 8.00 4.03
C TYR A 87 5.25 7.59 3.32
N THR A 88 5.09 6.30 3.04
CA THR A 88 3.83 5.80 2.47
C THR A 88 3.15 4.82 3.43
N VAL A 89 1.83 4.94 3.53
CA VAL A 89 1.00 4.07 4.36
C VAL A 89 0.33 3.04 3.46
N ILE A 90 0.53 1.77 3.81
CA ILE A 90 -0.10 0.62 3.17
C ILE A 90 -1.14 0.09 4.14
N HIS A 91 -2.40 0.14 3.74
CA HIS A 91 -3.50 -0.41 4.51
C HIS A 91 -3.66 -1.89 4.17
N VAL A 92 -3.70 -2.74 5.18
CA VAL A 92 -3.82 -4.19 5.04
C VAL A 92 -5.16 -4.63 5.60
N TYR A 93 -5.96 -5.28 4.76
CA TYR A 93 -7.29 -5.79 5.11
C TYR A 93 -7.37 -7.29 4.92
N LEU A 94 -8.16 -7.93 5.77
CA LEU A 94 -8.54 -9.33 5.60
C LEU A 94 -9.44 -9.49 4.36
N PRO A 95 -9.45 -10.68 3.74
CA PRO A 95 -10.33 -10.97 2.61
C PRO A 95 -11.81 -10.72 2.92
N SER A 96 -12.22 -10.98 4.16
CA SER A 96 -13.59 -10.83 4.68
C SER A 96 -13.96 -9.39 5.02
N GLN A 97 -12.98 -8.48 5.11
CA GLN A 97 -13.24 -7.10 5.47
C GLN A 97 -13.69 -6.26 4.26
N SER A 98 -14.62 -5.35 4.53
CA SER A 98 -15.05 -4.30 3.61
C SER A 98 -14.31 -3.01 3.90
N PHE A 99 -14.15 -2.19 2.88
CA PHE A 99 -13.57 -0.85 2.94
C PHE A 99 -14.53 0.14 2.28
N ASP A 100 -14.49 1.39 2.72
CA ASP A 100 -15.38 2.48 2.34
C ASP A 100 -14.75 3.47 1.34
N PHE A 101 -13.54 3.18 0.86
CA PHE A 101 -12.82 4.00 -0.10
C PHE A 101 -12.84 3.43 -1.53
N GLU A 102 -12.69 4.32 -2.51
CA GLU A 102 -12.59 3.96 -3.91
C GLU A 102 -11.22 3.32 -4.21
N VAL A 103 -11.23 2.17 -4.90
CA VAL A 103 -10.03 1.40 -5.25
C VAL A 103 -9.90 1.27 -6.76
N ILE A 104 -8.75 1.72 -7.27
CA ILE A 104 -8.30 1.45 -8.64
C ILE A 104 -7.52 0.14 -8.63
N ARG A 105 -7.99 -0.83 -9.44
CA ARG A 105 -7.36 -2.13 -9.64
C ARG A 105 -6.65 -2.13 -10.99
N ASP A 106 -5.34 -1.89 -10.96
CA ASP A 106 -4.51 -1.86 -12.17
C ASP A 106 -4.19 -3.27 -12.73
N PHE A 107 -4.69 -4.34 -12.10
CA PHE A 107 -4.49 -5.74 -12.52
C PHE A 107 -5.03 -6.06 -13.91
N HIS A 108 -5.80 -5.14 -14.51
CA HIS A 108 -6.34 -5.26 -15.85
C HIS A 108 -5.96 -4.05 -16.71
N HIS A 109 -4.66 -3.83 -16.93
CA HIS A 109 -4.20 -2.87 -17.94
C HIS A 109 -4.41 -3.43 -19.37
N LEU A 110 -5.66 -3.45 -19.81
CA LEU A 110 -6.01 -3.12 -21.18
C LEU A 110 -6.92 -1.89 -21.10
N TYR A 111 -6.35 -0.74 -21.41
CA TYR A 111 -7.03 0.54 -21.64
C TYR A 111 -7.69 1.22 -20.44
N THR A 112 -6.90 1.88 -19.58
CA THR A 112 -7.35 3.19 -19.09
C THR A 112 -6.16 4.11 -18.88
N THR A 113 -6.21 5.25 -19.57
CA THR A 113 -5.28 6.37 -19.50
C THR A 113 -5.15 6.89 -18.06
N PRO A 114 -3.94 7.30 -17.63
CA PRO A 114 -3.73 7.89 -16.31
C PRO A 114 -4.54 9.18 -16.17
N ASP A 115 -5.14 9.40 -15.00
CA ASP A 115 -5.78 10.66 -14.65
C ASP A 115 -4.74 11.80 -14.73
N PRO A 116 -4.93 12.79 -15.61
CA PRO A 116 -3.97 13.88 -15.79
C PRO A 116 -3.79 14.71 -14.50
N ASN A 117 -4.70 14.69 -13.53
CA ASN A 117 -4.59 15.52 -12.33
C ASN A 117 -3.47 15.09 -11.35
N CYS A 118 -3.05 13.82 -11.32
CA CYS A 118 -1.98 13.39 -10.39
C CYS A 118 -0.58 13.57 -11.01
N ILE A 119 -0.46 13.79 -12.33
CA ILE A 119 0.82 14.10 -13.02
C ILE A 119 1.14 15.61 -12.98
N MET A 120 0.13 16.48 -12.93
CA MET A 120 0.32 17.95 -12.95
C MET A 120 0.81 18.56 -11.64
N ALA A 121 0.94 17.80 -10.55
CA ALA A 121 1.39 18.35 -9.27
C ALA A 121 2.92 18.57 -9.17
N THR A 122 3.66 18.29 -10.24
CA THR A 122 5.12 18.48 -10.30
C THR A 122 5.52 19.27 -11.55
N GLU A 123 5.11 20.54 -11.67
CA GLU A 123 5.94 21.55 -12.37
C GLU A 123 5.51 23.00 -12.05
N ILE A 124 6.46 23.74 -11.46
CA ILE A 124 6.71 25.19 -11.56
C ILE A 124 5.73 26.17 -10.88
N GLN A 125 6.15 26.65 -9.70
CA GLN A 125 6.25 28.11 -9.47
C GLN A 125 7.72 28.47 -9.24
N LYS A 126 8.44 28.69 -10.35
CA LYS A 126 9.61 29.57 -10.37
C LYS A 126 9.06 30.99 -10.21
N VAL A 127 9.54 31.68 -9.19
CA VAL A 127 9.50 33.15 -9.11
C VAL A 127 10.78 33.67 -9.74
#